data_AF-W4PG93-F1
#
_entry.id   AF-W4PG93-F1
#
_cell.length_a   1.000
_cell.length_b   1.000
_cell.length_c   1.000
_cell.angle_alpha   90.00
_cell.angle_beta   90.00
_cell.angle_gamma   90.00
#
_symmetry.space_group_name_H-M   'P 1'
#
loop_
_entity.id
_entity.type
_entity.pdbx_description
1 polymer ?
#
loop_
_entity_poly.entity_id
_entity_poly.type
_entity_poly.pdbx_seq_one_letter_code
_entity_poly.pdbx_strand_id
1 'polypeptide(L)'
;MSIESQFSSYYSEHAACPNIICSLNYYEDLQLDFNRIFKGELLKYYEEWCYGQYSIDKLTQLLGTDLREYFTDNFLKKEDSPEYQHLLQSCRQKRIPNDWTPAFKIHLFHGKDDTLVPIICSDRLYDNLRSRGADVTYKQYEANHMGSAQLMIIDFWKFLNNR
;
A
#
# COMPACT_ATOMS: atom_id res chain seq x y z
N MET A 1 -17.78 7.17 -2.60
CA MET A 1 -17.72 5.82 -3.20
C MET A 1 -17.57 4.80 -2.09
N SER A 2 -18.19 3.62 -2.19
CA SER A 2 -17.93 2.53 -1.26
C SER A 2 -16.61 1.83 -1.62
N ILE A 3 -15.97 1.18 -0.64
CA ILE A 3 -14.77 0.36 -0.86
C ILE A 3 -15.02 -0.68 -1.96
N GLU A 4 -16.18 -1.33 -1.95
CA GLU A 4 -16.59 -2.32 -2.96
C GLU A 4 -16.68 -1.72 -4.37
N SER A 5 -17.18 -0.48 -4.50
CA SER A 5 -17.23 0.22 -5.79
C SER A 5 -15.84 0.60 -6.33
N GLN A 6 -14.87 0.89 -5.44
CA GLN A 6 -13.49 1.12 -5.84
C GLN A 6 -12.79 -0.17 -6.25
N PHE A 7 -12.96 -1.27 -5.50
CA PHE A 7 -12.40 -2.57 -5.90
C PHE A 7 -12.94 -3.05 -7.26
N SER A 8 -14.23 -2.81 -7.51
CA SER A 8 -14.87 -3.20 -8.78
C SER A 8 -14.48 -2.31 -9.97
N SER A 9 -13.85 -1.15 -9.72
CA SER A 9 -13.52 -0.19 -10.76
C SER A 9 -12.30 -0.59 -11.60
N TYR A 10 -11.45 -1.49 -11.07
CA TYR A 10 -10.15 -1.83 -11.65
C TYR A 10 -9.28 -0.59 -11.96
N TYR A 11 -9.46 0.48 -11.19
CA TYR A 11 -8.69 1.72 -11.29
C TYR A 11 -7.76 1.84 -10.09
N SER A 12 -6.52 2.27 -10.37
CA SER A 12 -5.58 2.73 -9.35
C SER A 12 -4.86 3.96 -9.89
N GLU A 13 -4.82 5.04 -9.11
CA GLU A 13 -4.09 6.26 -9.51
C GLU A 13 -2.59 6.00 -9.65
N HIS A 14 -2.08 5.00 -8.94
CA HIS A 14 -0.68 4.61 -8.94
C HIS A 14 -0.50 3.13 -9.24
N ALA A 15 0.42 2.79 -10.13
CA ALA A 15 0.82 1.42 -10.43
C ALA A 15 1.82 0.86 -9.39
N ALA A 16 1.50 0.95 -8.09
CA ALA A 16 2.38 0.49 -7.01
C ALA A 16 2.37 -1.05 -6.83
N CYS A 17 1.24 -1.70 -7.11
CA CYS A 17 1.04 -3.13 -6.88
C CYS A 17 2.08 -4.04 -7.53
N PRO A 18 2.53 -3.83 -8.79
CA PRO A 18 3.55 -4.69 -9.40
C PRO A 18 4.86 -4.74 -8.60
N ASN A 19 5.36 -3.59 -8.11
CA ASN A 19 6.57 -3.55 -7.28
C ASN A 19 6.39 -4.33 -5.97
N ILE A 20 5.20 -4.23 -5.36
CA ILE A 20 4.86 -4.99 -4.15
C ILE A 20 4.86 -6.49 -4.44
N ILE A 21 4.15 -6.93 -5.48
CA ILE A 21 4.06 -8.35 -5.85
C ILE A 21 5.45 -8.94 -6.14
N CYS A 22 6.26 -8.24 -6.95
CA CYS A 22 7.63 -8.69 -7.24
C CYS A 22 8.49 -8.75 -5.98
N SER A 23 8.41 -7.73 -5.11
CA SER A 23 9.15 -7.72 -3.85
C SER A 23 8.77 -8.89 -2.94
N LEU A 24 7.47 -9.15 -2.75
CA LEU A 24 7.00 -10.28 -1.95
C LEU A 24 7.48 -11.61 -2.56
N ASN A 25 7.38 -11.76 -3.88
CA ASN A 25 7.88 -12.96 -4.56
C ASN A 25 9.37 -13.20 -4.31
N TYR A 26 10.20 -12.16 -4.43
CA TYR A 26 11.65 -12.29 -4.28
C TYR A 26 12.09 -12.50 -2.83
N TYR A 27 11.59 -11.69 -1.89
CA TYR A 27 12.06 -11.75 -0.51
C TYR A 27 11.47 -12.92 0.29
N GLU A 28 10.36 -13.50 -0.17
CA GLU A 28 9.69 -14.61 0.53
C GLU A 28 9.63 -15.89 -0.28
N ASP A 29 10.27 -15.90 -1.44
CA ASP A 29 10.35 -17.09 -2.30
C ASP A 29 8.97 -17.69 -2.59
N LEU A 30 7.99 -16.83 -2.93
CA LEU A 30 6.60 -17.26 -3.13
C LEU A 30 6.39 -18.12 -4.38
N GLN A 31 7.40 -18.21 -5.25
CA GLN A 31 7.41 -18.99 -6.50
C GLN A 31 6.18 -18.69 -7.36
N LEU A 32 5.83 -17.40 -7.50
CA LEU A 32 4.66 -16.96 -8.28
C LEU A 32 4.86 -17.20 -9.78
N ASP A 33 3.83 -17.71 -10.45
CA ASP A 33 3.77 -17.72 -11.91
C ASP A 33 3.26 -16.38 -12.44
N PHE A 34 4.18 -15.51 -12.85
CA PHE A 34 3.83 -14.18 -13.36
C PHE A 34 2.98 -14.21 -14.64
N ASN A 35 2.97 -15.29 -15.43
CA ASN A 35 2.07 -15.40 -16.59
C ASN A 35 0.58 -15.45 -16.17
N ARG A 36 0.32 -15.83 -14.92
CA ARG A 36 -1.03 -15.87 -14.35
C ARG A 36 -1.44 -14.55 -13.71
N ILE A 37 -0.48 -13.67 -13.43
CA ILE A 37 -0.69 -12.39 -12.74
C ILE A 37 -0.62 -11.22 -13.71
N PHE A 38 0.49 -11.10 -14.45
CA PHE A 38 0.78 -9.99 -15.34
C PHE A 38 0.44 -10.32 -16.80
N LYS A 39 0.27 -9.28 -17.62
CA LYS A 39 0.19 -9.39 -19.08
C LYS A 39 0.83 -8.18 -19.77
N GLY A 40 0.86 -8.21 -21.09
CA GLY A 40 1.33 -7.09 -21.90
C GLY A 40 2.79 -6.74 -21.62
N GLU A 41 3.09 -5.45 -21.59
CA GLU A 41 4.45 -4.95 -21.35
C GLU A 41 4.95 -5.27 -19.93
N LEU A 42 4.06 -5.26 -18.92
CA LEU A 42 4.45 -5.63 -17.56
C LEU A 42 5.00 -7.06 -17.52
N LEU A 43 4.33 -8.03 -18.16
CA LEU A 43 4.82 -9.41 -18.20
C LEU A 43 6.18 -9.54 -18.91
N LYS A 44 6.46 -8.70 -19.91
CA LYS A 44 7.73 -8.73 -20.64
C LYS A 44 8.89 -8.13 -19.84
N TYR A 45 8.62 -7.11 -19.03
CA TYR A 45 9.68 -6.28 -18.43
C TYR A 45 9.64 -6.20 -16.91
N TYR A 46 8.79 -6.97 -16.21
CA TYR A 46 8.67 -6.89 -14.75
C TYR A 46 10.01 -7.11 -14.02
N GLU A 47 10.91 -7.95 -14.57
CA GLU A 47 12.24 -8.19 -13.99
C GLU A 47 13.13 -6.96 -14.02
N GLU A 48 12.99 -6.11 -15.04
CA GLU A 48 13.73 -4.85 -15.12
C GLU A 48 13.03 -3.75 -14.33
N TRP A 49 11.70 -3.71 -14.36
CA TRP A 49 10.94 -2.56 -13.87
C TRP A 49 10.64 -2.64 -12.37
N CYS A 50 10.35 -3.83 -11.84
CA CYS A 50 9.63 -3.98 -10.57
C CYS A 50 10.50 -4.35 -9.37
N TYR A 51 11.80 -4.57 -9.53
CA TYR A 51 12.73 -4.90 -8.44
C TYR A 51 13.48 -3.65 -7.91
N GLY A 52 12.77 -2.53 -7.83
CA GLY A 52 13.28 -1.28 -7.25
C GLY A 52 14.00 -0.35 -8.23
N GLN A 53 14.06 -0.69 -9.51
CA GLN A 53 14.68 0.16 -10.53
C GLN A 53 13.78 1.36 -10.89
N TYR A 54 12.48 1.15 -11.06
CA TYR A 54 11.57 2.21 -11.48
C TYR A 54 10.73 2.72 -10.31
N SER A 55 10.60 4.05 -10.22
CA SER A 55 9.71 4.69 -9.27
C SER A 55 8.24 4.36 -9.58
N ILE A 56 7.36 4.52 -8.58
CA ILE A 56 5.91 4.35 -8.76
C ILE A 56 5.40 5.29 -9.87
N ASP A 57 5.87 6.53 -9.92
CA ASP A 57 5.50 7.49 -10.98
C ASP A 57 5.92 7.02 -12.36
N LYS A 58 7.16 6.51 -12.50
CA LYS A 58 7.67 6.00 -13.77
C LYS A 58 6.89 4.78 -14.22
N LEU A 59 6.60 3.87 -13.30
CA LEU A 59 5.83 2.66 -13.59
C LEU A 59 4.38 3.01 -13.97
N THR A 60 3.78 3.99 -13.29
CA THR A 60 2.43 4.51 -13.60
C THR A 60 2.39 5.15 -14.99
N GLN A 61 3.42 5.88 -15.41
CA GLN A 61 3.52 6.42 -16.77
C GLN A 61 3.57 5.33 -17.85
N LEU A 62 4.17 4.18 -17.55
CA LEU A 62 4.31 3.07 -18.50
C LEU A 62 3.07 2.19 -18.56
N LEU A 63 2.45 1.91 -17.42
CA LEU A 63 1.34 0.96 -17.30
C LEU A 63 -0.04 1.64 -17.32
N GLY A 64 -0.09 2.94 -17.02
CA GLY A 64 -1.33 3.67 -16.82
C GLY A 64 -2.02 3.34 -15.49
N THR A 65 -3.28 3.74 -15.40
CA THR A 65 -4.10 3.67 -14.18
C THR A 65 -5.21 2.62 -14.23
N ASP A 66 -5.38 1.95 -15.38
CA ASP A 66 -6.32 0.85 -15.56
C ASP A 66 -5.62 -0.49 -15.30
N LEU A 67 -5.99 -1.15 -14.20
CA LEU A 67 -5.41 -2.43 -13.80
C LEU A 67 -5.58 -3.50 -14.89
N ARG A 68 -6.61 -3.39 -15.74
CA ARG A 68 -6.89 -4.35 -16.82
C ARG A 68 -5.90 -4.25 -17.96
N GLU A 69 -5.05 -3.24 -18.01
CA GLU A 69 -4.02 -3.16 -19.05
C GLU A 69 -2.81 -4.05 -18.73
N TYR A 70 -2.55 -4.33 -17.45
CA TYR A 70 -1.33 -5.01 -17.01
C TYR A 70 -1.53 -6.20 -16.08
N PHE A 71 -2.72 -6.40 -15.51
CA PHE A 71 -3.10 -7.63 -14.82
C PHE A 71 -3.99 -8.54 -15.67
N THR A 72 -3.88 -9.84 -15.46
CA THR A 72 -4.79 -10.80 -16.10
C THR A 72 -6.20 -10.69 -15.50
N ASP A 73 -7.21 -10.96 -16.31
CA ASP A 73 -8.60 -11.06 -15.85
C ASP A 73 -8.77 -12.12 -14.74
N ASN A 74 -7.99 -13.20 -14.81
CA ASN A 74 -8.02 -14.24 -13.80
C ASN A 74 -7.53 -13.72 -12.45
N PHE A 75 -6.43 -12.99 -12.43
CA PHE A 75 -5.89 -12.40 -11.21
C PHE A 75 -6.83 -11.35 -10.61
N LEU A 76 -7.44 -10.51 -11.46
CA LEU A 76 -8.36 -9.45 -11.02
C LEU A 76 -9.71 -9.98 -10.49
N LYS A 77 -10.18 -11.14 -10.98
CA LYS A 77 -11.53 -11.66 -10.67
C LYS A 77 -11.55 -12.83 -9.68
N LYS A 78 -10.40 -13.47 -9.39
CA LYS A 78 -10.37 -14.71 -8.59
C LYS A 78 -9.42 -14.61 -7.41
N GLU A 79 -10.01 -14.40 -6.24
CA GLU A 79 -9.31 -14.50 -4.96
C GLU A 79 -8.80 -15.94 -4.69
N ASP A 80 -9.37 -16.98 -5.32
CA ASP A 80 -8.99 -18.38 -5.04
C ASP A 80 -7.77 -18.90 -5.82
N SER A 81 -7.10 -18.08 -6.64
CA SER A 81 -5.88 -18.54 -7.31
C SER A 81 -4.74 -18.79 -6.29
N PRO A 82 -3.88 -19.81 -6.49
CA PRO A 82 -2.73 -20.03 -5.62
C PRO A 82 -1.85 -18.78 -5.48
N GLU A 83 -1.66 -18.03 -6.57
CA GLU A 83 -0.89 -16.78 -6.57
C GLU A 83 -1.50 -15.72 -5.66
N TYR A 84 -2.82 -15.52 -5.76
CA TYR A 84 -3.53 -14.58 -4.89
C TYR A 84 -3.48 -15.04 -3.43
N GLN A 85 -3.67 -16.33 -3.16
CA GLN A 85 -3.65 -16.86 -1.79
C GLN A 85 -2.26 -16.73 -1.15
N HIS A 86 -1.18 -16.98 -1.89
CA HIS A 86 0.19 -16.75 -1.42
C HIS A 86 0.43 -15.28 -1.08
N LEU A 87 0.03 -14.35 -1.96
CA LEU A 87 0.14 -12.91 -1.73
C LEU A 87 -0.70 -12.47 -0.50
N LEU A 88 -1.94 -12.94 -0.39
CA LEU A 88 -2.82 -12.60 0.72
C LEU A 88 -2.27 -13.13 2.05
N GLN A 89 -1.76 -14.37 2.07
CA GLN A 89 -1.14 -14.94 3.25
C GLN A 89 0.09 -14.13 3.67
N SER A 90 0.94 -13.77 2.71
CA SER A 90 2.11 -12.93 2.95
C SER A 90 1.75 -11.58 3.55
N CYS A 91 0.76 -10.88 2.97
CA CYS A 91 0.22 -9.62 3.49
C CYS A 91 -0.34 -9.77 4.91
N ARG A 92 -1.08 -10.86 5.19
CA ARG A 92 -1.64 -11.13 6.52
C ARG A 92 -0.58 -11.34 7.58
N GLN A 93 0.55 -11.97 7.24
CA GLN A 93 1.66 -12.21 8.17
C GLN A 93 2.41 -10.91 8.51
N LYS A 94 2.40 -9.90 7.63
CA LYS A 94 3.12 -8.63 7.80
C LYS A 94 2.27 -7.49 8.34
N ARG A 95 0.99 -7.72 8.59
CA ARG A 95 0.13 -6.72 9.22
C ARG A 95 0.71 -6.30 10.56
N ILE A 96 0.57 -5.03 10.91
CA ILE A 96 0.90 -4.55 12.26
C ILE A 96 0.07 -5.37 13.27
N PRO A 97 0.70 -6.04 14.24
CA PRO A 97 -0.02 -6.83 15.23
C PRO A 97 -0.95 -5.94 16.07
N ASN A 98 -2.21 -6.32 16.17
CA ASN A 98 -3.23 -5.62 16.97
C ASN A 98 -3.25 -6.09 18.44
N ASP A 99 -2.22 -6.82 18.86
CA ASP A 99 -2.11 -7.47 20.16
C ASP A 99 -1.13 -6.78 21.13
N TRP A 100 -0.45 -5.71 20.71
CA TRP A 100 0.50 -4.97 21.55
C TRP A 100 -0.09 -3.71 22.18
N THR A 101 0.55 -3.19 23.23
CA THR A 101 0.35 -1.80 23.69
C THR A 101 1.72 -1.14 23.82
N PRO A 102 2.01 -0.06 23.08
CA PRO A 102 3.32 0.58 23.12
C PRO A 102 3.56 1.28 24.47
N ALA A 103 4.76 1.13 25.01
CA ALA A 103 5.21 1.81 26.24
C ALA A 103 5.72 3.25 26.01
N PHE A 104 5.61 3.75 24.78
CA PHE A 104 6.04 5.07 24.36
C PHE A 104 4.92 5.75 23.56
N LYS A 105 5.00 7.07 23.47
CA LYS A 105 4.04 7.88 22.72
C LYS A 105 4.15 7.64 21.21
N ILE A 106 3.02 7.41 20.56
CA ILE A 106 2.92 7.29 19.09
C ILE A 106 2.27 8.56 18.51
N HIS A 107 2.87 9.08 17.44
CA HIS A 107 2.30 10.16 16.64
C HIS A 107 1.99 9.63 15.24
N LEU A 108 0.70 9.47 14.92
CA LEU A 108 0.22 9.07 13.60
C LEU A 108 -0.10 10.30 12.75
N PHE A 109 0.22 10.24 11.47
CA PHE A 109 -0.05 11.29 10.50
C PHE A 109 -0.63 10.67 9.22
N HIS A 110 -1.59 11.34 8.59
CA HIS A 110 -2.13 10.87 7.29
C HIS A 110 -2.75 12.01 6.47
N GLY A 111 -2.72 11.89 5.14
CA GLY A 111 -3.45 12.76 4.23
C GLY A 111 -4.88 12.24 3.98
N LYS A 112 -5.89 13.11 4.01
CA LYS A 112 -7.28 12.72 3.72
C LYS A 112 -7.52 12.43 2.23
N ASP A 113 -6.72 13.04 1.38
CA ASP A 113 -6.75 12.86 -0.07
C ASP A 113 -5.63 11.90 -0.52
N ASP A 114 -5.10 11.07 0.38
CA ASP A 114 -4.08 10.07 0.05
C ASP A 114 -4.72 8.93 -0.76
N THR A 115 -4.38 8.89 -2.04
CA THR A 115 -4.84 7.86 -2.98
C THR A 115 -3.83 6.73 -3.17
N LEU A 116 -2.64 6.84 -2.58
CA LEU A 116 -1.62 5.79 -2.58
C LEU A 116 -1.82 4.84 -1.40
N VAL A 117 -2.09 5.38 -0.21
CA VAL A 117 -2.38 4.62 1.00
C VAL A 117 -3.74 5.03 1.56
N PRO A 118 -4.74 4.14 1.59
CA PRO A 118 -6.07 4.50 2.08
C PRO A 118 -6.07 4.90 3.57
N ILE A 119 -6.73 6.01 3.89
CA ILE A 119 -6.82 6.56 5.26
C ILE A 119 -7.35 5.56 6.30
N ILE A 120 -8.22 4.64 5.89
CA ILE A 120 -8.79 3.61 6.76
C ILE A 120 -7.71 2.74 7.44
N CYS A 121 -6.53 2.60 6.84
CA CYS A 121 -5.40 1.91 7.46
C CYS A 121 -4.95 2.62 8.75
N SER A 122 -4.84 3.95 8.71
CA SER A 122 -4.44 4.77 9.86
C SER A 122 -5.56 4.90 10.88
N ASP A 123 -6.81 5.05 10.43
CA ASP A 123 -7.98 5.11 11.32
C ASP A 123 -8.06 3.84 12.18
N ARG A 124 -7.94 2.66 11.55
CA ARG A 124 -7.98 1.37 12.25
C ARG A 124 -6.84 1.20 13.25
N LEU A 125 -5.62 1.62 12.89
CA LEU A 125 -4.47 1.56 13.80
C LEU A 125 -4.66 2.49 15.00
N TYR A 126 -5.11 3.72 14.77
CA TYR A 126 -5.39 4.68 15.82
C TYR A 126 -6.43 4.16 16.81
N ASP A 127 -7.56 3.66 16.31
CA ASP A 127 -8.64 3.11 17.15
C ASP A 127 -8.18 1.90 17.95
N ASN A 128 -7.40 1.00 17.34
CA ASN A 128 -6.84 -0.16 18.04
C ASN A 128 -5.92 0.26 19.18
N LEU A 129 -4.94 1.14 18.91
CA LEU A 129 -4.00 1.64 19.91
C LEU A 129 -4.72 2.35 21.07
N ARG A 130 -5.68 3.23 20.73
CA ARG A 130 -6.47 3.98 21.72
C ARG A 130 -7.31 3.05 22.60
N SER A 131 -7.94 2.03 22.02
CA SER A 131 -8.78 1.07 22.76
C SER A 131 -8.00 0.28 23.82
N ARG A 132 -6.68 0.19 23.64
CA ARG A 132 -5.74 -0.51 24.52
C ARG A 132 -5.06 0.39 25.56
N GLY A 133 -5.44 1.67 25.62
CA GLY A 133 -4.86 2.64 26.55
C GLY A 133 -3.47 3.16 26.16
N ALA A 134 -3.06 3.00 24.89
CA ALA A 134 -1.80 3.58 24.41
C ALA A 134 -1.84 5.12 24.41
N ASP A 135 -0.69 5.77 24.68
CA ASP A 135 -0.51 7.20 24.41
C ASP A 135 -0.30 7.39 22.89
N VAL A 136 -1.38 7.68 22.18
CA VAL A 136 -1.38 7.89 20.74
C VAL A 136 -2.07 9.19 20.37
N THR A 137 -1.44 9.96 19.47
CA THR A 137 -2.07 11.11 18.80
C THR A 137 -2.21 10.81 17.32
N TYR A 138 -3.26 11.33 16.70
CA TYR A 138 -3.47 11.18 15.26
C TYR A 138 -3.83 12.52 14.63
N LYS A 139 -3.02 12.94 13.65
CA LYS A 139 -3.23 14.17 12.88
C LYS A 139 -3.51 13.83 11.42
N GLN A 140 -4.66 14.31 10.95
CA GLN A 140 -5.05 14.20 9.54
C GLN A 140 -4.89 15.57 8.86
N TYR A 141 -4.39 15.57 7.63
CA TYR A 141 -4.23 16.76 6.82
C TYR A 141 -5.15 16.72 5.60
N GLU A 142 -5.69 17.86 5.17
CA GLU A 142 -6.32 18.02 3.85
C GLU A 142 -5.19 18.07 2.79
N ALA A 143 -4.63 16.90 2.48
CA ALA A 143 -3.49 16.74 1.60
C ALA A 143 -3.44 15.31 1.03
N ASN A 144 -2.75 15.16 -0.11
CA ASN A 144 -2.41 13.86 -0.69
C ASN A 144 -1.19 13.22 0.02
N HIS A 145 -0.74 12.06 -0.49
CA HIS A 145 0.39 11.31 0.08
C HIS A 145 1.63 12.19 0.33
N MET A 146 2.13 12.86 -0.71
CA MET A 146 3.35 13.68 -0.63
C MET A 146 3.16 14.93 0.21
N GLY A 147 2.01 15.61 0.11
CA GLY A 147 1.71 16.77 0.92
C GLY A 147 1.63 16.44 2.41
N SER A 148 1.03 15.29 2.75
CA SER A 148 0.96 14.81 4.14
C SER A 148 2.35 14.49 4.71
N ALA A 149 3.25 13.92 3.92
CA ALA A 149 4.63 13.65 4.32
C ALA A 149 5.41 14.94 4.61
N GLN A 150 5.27 15.96 3.75
CA GLN A 150 5.90 17.27 3.97
C GLN A 150 5.40 17.94 5.27
N LEU A 151 4.08 17.92 5.49
CA LEU A 151 3.47 18.49 6.69
C LEU A 151 3.90 17.75 7.96
N MET A 152 3.99 16.42 7.89
CA MET A 152 4.51 15.59 8.98
C MET A 152 5.96 15.94 9.34
N ILE A 153 6.84 16.13 8.35
CA ILE A 153 8.23 16.54 8.57
C ILE A 153 8.30 17.90 9.27
N ILE A 154 7.49 18.87 8.85
CA ILE A 154 7.45 20.21 9.49
C ILE A 154 6.98 20.10 10.94
N ASP A 155 5.94 19.31 11.20
CA ASP A 155 5.43 19.11 12.57
C ASP A 155 6.43 18.38 13.45
N PHE A 156 7.16 17.41 12.92
CA PHE A 156 8.26 16.74 13.61
C PHE A 156 9.35 17.75 14.04
N TRP A 157 9.79 18.62 13.13
CA TRP A 157 10.78 19.66 13.47
C TRP A 157 10.27 20.65 14.52
N LYS A 158 9.00 21.07 14.44
CA LYS A 158 8.39 21.92 15.47
C LYS A 158 8.39 21.23 16.83
N PHE A 159 8.10 19.93 16.87
CA PHE A 159 8.13 19.16 18.10
C PHE A 159 9.53 19.08 18.71
N LEU A 160 10.56 18.87 17.89
CA LEU A 160 11.95 18.86 18.37
C LEU A 160 12.40 20.23 18.90
N ASN A 161 11.99 21.33 18.26
CA ASN A 161 12.41 22.69 18.64
C ASN A 161 11.65 23.26 19.86
N ASN A 162 10.53 22.65 20.25
CA ASN A 162 9.71 23.06 21.39
C ASN A 162 9.98 22.22 22.66
N ARG A 163 11.03 21.39 22.65
CA ARG A 163 11.54 20.63 23.80
C ARG A 163 12.87 21.21 24.26
#